data_AF-A0A7Y5RTT4-F1
#
_entry.id   AF-A0A7Y5RTT4-F1
#
_cell.length_a   1.000
_cell.length_b   1.000
_cell.length_c   1.000
_cell.angle_alpha   90.00
_cell.angle_beta   90.00
_cell.angle_gamma   90.00
#
_symmetry.space_group_name_H-M   'P 1'
#
loop_
_entity.id
_entity.type
_entity.pdbx_description
1 polymer ?
#
loop_
_entity_poly.entity_id
_entity_poly.type
_entity_poly.pdbx_seq_one_letter_code
_entity_poly.pdbx_strand_id
1 'polypeptide(L)'
;GLGYDILATPGTAKHLASIGVNAGIINKIQDQRPNTLDMLLNGDANLLINTPSGKDPRDHEAQMRKLAVARGIPSITTVSAARAALKGIKSAKDKGYTVRSLQEYYRALQPATSRA
;
A
#
# COMPACT_ATOMS: atom_id res chain seq x y z
N GLY A 1 12.05 1.74 10.59
CA GLY A 1 10.80 1.62 9.82
C GLY A 1 10.60 2.83 8.93
N LEU A 2 9.53 2.90 8.15
CA LEU A 2 9.24 4.07 7.32
C LEU A 2 8.49 5.20 8.05
N GLY A 3 8.09 4.98 9.31
CA GLY A 3 7.38 5.96 10.14
C GLY A 3 5.86 5.95 9.93
N TYR A 4 5.30 4.80 9.53
CA TYR A 4 3.85 4.60 9.44
C TYR A 4 3.36 3.82 10.64
N ASP A 5 2.18 4.20 11.13
CA ASP A 5 1.38 3.36 12.01
C ASP A 5 0.68 2.28 11.19
N ILE A 6 0.58 1.08 11.76
CA ILE A 6 -0.06 -0.06 11.11
C ILE A 6 -1.35 -0.35 11.87
N LEU A 7 -2.47 -0.34 11.17
CA LEU A 7 -3.75 -0.88 11.65
C LEU A 7 -4.01 -2.22 10.97
N ALA A 8 -4.46 -3.22 11.72
CA ALA A 8 -4.67 -4.57 11.23
C ALA A 8 -5.90 -5.22 11.88
N THR A 9 -6.62 -6.04 11.11
CA THR A 9 -7.70 -6.87 11.67
C THR A 9 -7.14 -7.88 12.68
N PRO A 10 -7.95 -8.41 13.62
CA PRO A 10 -7.41 -9.17 14.76
C PRO A 10 -6.50 -10.34 14.37
N GLY A 11 -6.86 -11.09 13.31
CA GLY A 11 -6.04 -12.19 12.80
C GLY A 11 -4.69 -11.73 12.25
N THR A 12 -4.70 -10.67 11.44
CA THR A 12 -3.48 -10.06 10.89
C THR A 12 -2.61 -9.46 11.99
N ALA A 13 -3.20 -8.73 12.94
CA ALA A 13 -2.49 -8.14 14.08
C ALA A 13 -1.82 -9.22 14.93
N LYS A 14 -2.52 -10.33 15.21
CA LYS A 14 -1.96 -11.48 15.93
C LYS A 14 -0.75 -12.09 15.19
N HIS A 15 -0.85 -12.24 13.87
CA HIS A 15 0.26 -12.75 13.07
C HIS A 15 1.46 -11.78 13.08
N LEU A 16 1.23 -10.49 12.89
CA LEU A 16 2.28 -9.47 12.96
C LEU A 16 2.97 -9.45 14.33
N ALA A 17 2.20 -9.53 15.42
CA ALA A 17 2.74 -9.59 16.77
C ALA A 17 3.64 -10.82 16.97
N SER A 18 3.28 -11.99 16.41
CA SER A 18 4.09 -13.21 16.50
C SER A 18 5.48 -13.09 15.86
N ILE A 19 5.67 -12.13 14.95
CA ILE A 19 6.96 -11.82 14.30
C ILE A 19 7.57 -10.51 14.80
N GLY A 20 7.09 -9.97 15.92
CA GLY A 20 7.62 -8.77 16.57
C GLY A 20 7.22 -7.45 15.90
N VAL A 21 6.18 -7.45 15.06
CA VAL A 21 5.65 -6.23 14.42
C VAL A 21 4.41 -5.75 15.18
N ASN A 22 4.49 -4.53 15.73
CA ASN A 22 3.37 -3.89 16.39
C ASN A 22 2.36 -3.35 15.36
N ALA A 23 1.07 -3.60 15.62
CA ALA A 23 -0.03 -3.05 14.83
C ALA A 23 -1.23 -2.78 15.75
N GLY A 24 -1.87 -1.62 15.59
CA GLY A 24 -3.15 -1.33 16.22
C GLY A 24 -4.24 -2.26 15.68
N ILE A 25 -5.10 -2.75 16.56
CA ILE A 25 -6.19 -3.65 16.18
C ILE A 25 -7.39 -2.82 15.70
N ILE A 26 -7.94 -3.16 14.54
CA ILE A 26 -9.19 -2.58 14.01
C ILE A 26 -10.21 -3.68 13.71
N ASN A 27 -11.49 -3.40 13.94
CA ASN A 27 -12.57 -4.36 13.70
C ASN A 27 -12.79 -4.63 12.20
N LYS A 28 -13.23 -5.85 11.84
CA LYS A 28 -13.69 -6.13 10.47
C LYS A 28 -15.05 -5.46 10.23
N ILE A 29 -15.47 -5.37 8.97
CA ILE A 29 -16.74 -4.73 8.58
C ILE A 29 -17.93 -5.34 9.32
N GLN A 30 -17.96 -6.66 9.45
CA GLN A 30 -19.03 -7.44 10.08
C GLN A 30 -19.03 -7.41 11.61
N ASP A 31 -17.97 -6.86 12.22
CA ASP A 31 -17.81 -6.81 13.68
C ASP A 31 -18.38 -5.48 14.22
N GLN A 32 -17.77 -4.92 15.28
CA GLN A 32 -18.18 -3.66 15.90
C GLN A 32 -17.54 -2.43 15.24
N ARG A 33 -18.10 -1.24 15.53
CA ARG A 33 -17.49 0.05 15.14
C ARG A 33 -16.56 0.57 16.26
N PRO A 34 -15.52 1.36 15.92
CA PRO A 34 -15.09 1.69 14.55
C PRO A 34 -14.48 0.46 13.85
N ASN A 35 -14.75 0.33 12.55
CA ASN A 35 -14.23 -0.74 11.70
C ASN A 35 -13.42 -0.20 10.51
N THR A 36 -12.92 -1.09 9.66
CA THR A 36 -12.11 -0.73 8.49
C THR A 36 -12.80 0.24 7.52
N LEU A 37 -14.13 0.23 7.37
CA LEU A 37 -14.84 1.21 6.55
C LEU A 37 -14.83 2.59 7.19
N ASP A 38 -14.99 2.66 8.52
CA ASP A 38 -14.95 3.94 9.25
C ASP A 38 -13.60 4.61 9.08
N MET A 39 -12.50 3.85 9.14
CA MET A 39 -11.15 4.38 8.90
C MET A 39 -11.00 4.99 7.51
N LEU A 40 -11.55 4.33 6.48
CA LEU A 40 -11.52 4.85 5.11
C LEU A 40 -12.46 6.05 4.91
N LEU A 41 -13.62 6.07 5.57
CA LEU A 41 -14.60 7.17 5.48
C LEU A 41 -14.10 8.45 6.14
N ASN A 42 -13.45 8.31 7.30
CA ASN A 42 -12.95 9.43 8.10
C ASN A 42 -11.62 9.98 7.57
N GLY A 43 -10.92 9.24 6.72
CA GLY A 43 -9.58 9.60 6.24
C GLY A 43 -8.46 9.23 7.22
N ASP A 44 -8.76 8.38 8.20
CA ASP A 44 -7.81 7.90 9.22
C ASP A 44 -6.83 6.85 8.64
N ALA A 45 -7.03 6.43 7.38
CA ALA A 45 -6.13 5.53 6.65
C ALA A 45 -5.65 6.15 5.33
N ASN A 46 -4.34 6.15 5.11
CA ASN A 46 -3.73 6.71 3.90
C ASN A 46 -3.31 5.65 2.86
N LEU A 47 -3.36 4.37 3.22
CA LEU A 47 -3.03 3.24 2.35
C LEU A 47 -3.82 2.00 2.80
N LEU A 48 -4.51 1.37 1.86
CA LEU A 48 -5.17 0.08 2.09
C LEU A 48 -4.32 -1.05 1.50
N ILE A 49 -3.92 -2.02 2.32
CA ILE A 49 -3.37 -3.30 1.87
C ILE A 49 -4.39 -4.38 2.21
N ASN A 50 -5.05 -4.89 1.17
CA ASN A 50 -6.05 -5.95 1.31
C ASN A 50 -5.68 -7.11 0.38
N THR A 51 -5.01 -8.13 0.92
CA THR A 51 -4.60 -9.32 0.16
C THR A 51 -5.64 -10.43 0.31
N PRO A 52 -6.64 -10.52 -0.58
CA PRO A 52 -7.69 -11.52 -0.45
C PRO A 52 -7.10 -12.93 -0.49
N SER A 53 -7.49 -13.77 0.46
CA SER A 53 -7.18 -15.20 0.47
C SER A 53 -8.43 -15.97 0.86
N GLY A 54 -8.98 -16.78 -0.05
CA GLY A 54 -10.14 -17.62 0.21
C GLY A 54 -11.48 -17.06 -0.27
N LYS A 55 -12.58 -17.60 0.27
CA LYS A 55 -13.98 -17.24 -0.04
C LYS A 55 -14.57 -16.27 0.99
N ASP A 56 -13.81 -15.30 1.49
CA ASP A 56 -14.42 -14.21 2.26
C ASP A 56 -15.55 -13.58 1.40
N PRO A 57 -16.62 -13.00 1.98
CA PRO A 57 -17.67 -12.39 1.18
C PRO A 57 -17.03 -11.35 0.27
N ARG A 58 -16.91 -11.69 -1.03
CA ARG A 58 -16.26 -10.84 -2.04
C ARG A 58 -16.84 -9.42 -2.02
N ASP A 59 -18.08 -9.30 -1.56
CA ASP A 59 -18.84 -8.07 -1.40
C ASP A 59 -18.21 -7.11 -0.37
N HIS A 60 -17.78 -7.59 0.79
CA HIS A 60 -17.16 -6.75 1.83
C HIS A 60 -15.82 -6.17 1.36
N GLU A 61 -14.99 -7.01 0.74
CA GLU A 61 -13.72 -6.54 0.18
C GLU A 61 -13.93 -5.60 -1.00
N ALA A 62 -14.89 -5.90 -1.88
CA ALA A 62 -15.24 -5.05 -3.00
C ALA A 62 -15.75 -3.68 -2.51
N GLN A 63 -16.53 -3.66 -1.43
CA GLN A 63 -17.00 -2.44 -0.80
C GLN A 63 -15.83 -1.60 -0.26
N MET A 64 -14.89 -2.19 0.48
CA MET A 64 -13.68 -1.49 0.94
C MET A 64 -12.87 -0.92 -0.23
N ARG A 65 -12.64 -1.70 -1.29
CA ARG A 65 -11.87 -1.23 -2.45
C ARG A 65 -12.59 -0.10 -3.20
N LYS A 66 -13.91 -0.21 -3.41
CA LYS A 66 -14.73 0.85 -4.01
C LYS A 66 -14.65 2.13 -3.19
N LEU A 67 -14.76 2.02 -1.87
CA LEU A 67 -14.67 3.17 -0.98
C LEU A 67 -13.27 3.80 -0.99
N ALA A 68 -12.21 3.00 -0.92
CA ALA A 68 -10.84 3.49 -0.99
C ALA A 68 -10.60 4.30 -2.28
N VAL A 69 -11.04 3.78 -3.43
CA VAL A 69 -10.98 4.50 -4.72
C VAL A 69 -11.78 5.80 -4.66
N ALA A 70 -13.02 5.76 -4.17
CA ALA A 70 -13.86 6.95 -4.05
C ALA A 70 -13.29 8.04 -3.13
N ARG A 71 -12.42 7.66 -2.18
CA ARG A 71 -11.75 8.57 -1.24
C ARG A 71 -10.32 8.93 -1.65
N GLY A 72 -9.84 8.47 -2.81
CA GLY A 72 -8.47 8.72 -3.27
C GLY A 72 -7.40 8.01 -2.43
N ILE A 73 -7.78 6.96 -1.70
CA ILE A 73 -6.87 6.16 -0.88
C ILE A 73 -6.29 5.03 -1.75
N PRO A 74 -4.96 4.96 -1.95
CA PRO A 74 -4.34 3.87 -2.69
C PRO A 74 -4.71 2.49 -2.11
N SER A 75 -5.05 1.54 -2.97
CA SER A 75 -5.42 0.17 -2.59
C SER A 75 -4.50 -0.84 -3.26
N ILE A 76 -3.82 -1.66 -2.47
CA ILE A 76 -2.91 -2.72 -2.90
C ILE A 76 -3.51 -4.07 -2.57
N THR A 77 -3.59 -4.95 -3.57
CA THR A 77 -4.28 -6.25 -3.43
C THR A 77 -3.36 -7.47 -3.43
N THR A 78 -2.05 -7.27 -3.58
CA THR A 78 -1.08 -8.36 -3.61
C THR A 78 0.14 -8.04 -2.75
N VAL A 79 0.73 -9.08 -2.16
CA VAL A 79 1.96 -8.92 -1.36
C VAL A 79 3.13 -8.46 -2.24
N SER A 80 3.20 -8.89 -3.50
CA SER A 80 4.24 -8.44 -4.43
C SER A 80 4.14 -6.94 -4.75
N ALA A 81 2.93 -6.43 -4.99
CA ALA A 81 2.70 -5.00 -5.17
C ALA A 81 2.98 -4.21 -3.88
N ALA A 82 2.63 -4.74 -2.71
CA ALA A 82 2.96 -4.11 -1.42
C ALA A 82 4.48 -3.99 -1.22
N ARG A 83 5.24 -5.03 -1.57
CA ARG A 83 6.71 -4.98 -1.56
C ARG A 83 7.28 -3.96 -2.54
N ALA A 84 6.72 -3.85 -3.75
CA ALA A 84 7.14 -2.87 -4.75
C ALA A 84 6.86 -1.43 -4.26
N ALA A 85 5.65 -1.18 -3.73
CA ALA A 85 5.27 0.10 -3.15
C ALA A 85 6.21 0.49 -1.99
N LEU A 86 6.52 -0.45 -1.09
CA LEU A 86 7.47 -0.22 0.01
C LEU A 86 8.84 0.22 -0.50
N LYS A 87 9.38 -0.43 -1.53
CA LYS A 87 10.66 -0.05 -2.16
C LYS A 87 10.58 1.35 -2.77
N GLY A 88 9.48 1.67 -3.45
CA GLY A 88 9.24 2.98 -4.04
C GLY A 88 9.17 4.08 -2.98
N ILE A 89 8.34 3.91 -1.95
CA ILE A 89 8.19 4.85 -0.83
C ILE A 89 9.55 5.06 -0.14
N LYS A 90 10.29 3.99 0.13
CA LYS A 90 11.63 4.09 0.72
C LYS A 90 12.58 4.89 -0.16
N SER A 91 12.65 4.59 -1.45
CA SER A 91 13.52 5.32 -2.38
C SER A 91 13.16 6.79 -2.47
N ALA A 92 11.87 7.11 -2.54
CA ALA A 92 11.38 8.49 -2.59
C ALA A 92 11.71 9.25 -1.30
N LYS A 93 11.55 8.60 -0.13
CA LYS A 93 11.90 9.18 1.17
C LYS A 93 13.39 9.42 1.33
N ASP A 94 14.22 8.45 0.93
CA ASP A 94 15.67 8.47 1.17
C ASP A 94 16.41 9.36 0.15
N LYS A 95 15.95 9.42 -1.10
CA LYS A 95 16.68 10.06 -2.22
C LYS A 95 15.91 11.20 -2.90
N GLY A 96 14.63 11.39 -2.59
CA GLY A 96 13.75 12.26 -3.36
C GLY A 96 13.48 11.72 -4.77
N TYR A 97 13.12 12.61 -5.70
CA TYR A 97 12.92 12.29 -7.11
C TYR A 97 13.69 13.27 -7.99
N THR A 98 14.21 12.76 -9.10
CA THR A 98 14.82 13.56 -10.16
C THR A 98 13.93 13.52 -11.38
N VAL A 99 13.85 14.63 -12.11
CA VAL A 99 13.12 14.70 -13.37
C VAL A 99 14.09 14.46 -14.52
N ARG A 100 13.65 13.70 -15.52
CA ARG A 100 14.38 13.49 -16.76
C ARG A 100 13.41 13.47 -17.92
N SER A 101 13.68 14.25 -18.96
CA SER A 101 12.91 14.21 -20.20
C SER A 101 13.13 12.88 -20.93
N LEU A 102 12.15 12.50 -21.75
CA LEU A 102 12.24 11.28 -22.55
C LEU A 102 13.44 11.35 -23.53
N GLN A 103 13.75 12.54 -24.05
CA GLN A 103 14.89 12.80 -24.94
C GLN A 103 16.22 12.58 -24.22
N GLU A 104 16.37 13.09 -23.00
CA GLU A 104 17.57 12.85 -22.17
C GLU A 104 17.72 11.37 -21.83
N TYR A 105 16.61 10.67 -21.59
CA TYR A 105 16.61 9.23 -21.32
C TYR A 105 17.13 8.44 -22.53
N TYR A 106 16.59 8.69 -23.72
CA TYR A 106 17.05 8.04 -24.95
C TYR A 106 18.51 8.36 -25.29
N ARG A 107 18.97 9.59 -25.07
CA ARG A 107 20.36 9.98 -25.35
C ARG A 107 21.37 9.16 -24.54
N ALA A 108 21.07 8.79 -23.30
CA ALA A 108 21.99 7.97 -22.49
C ALA A 108 21.91 6.46 -22.78
N LEU A 109 20.88 6.02 -23.50
CA LEU A 109 20.80 4.64 -23.98
C LEU A 109 21.56 4.45 -25.31
N GLN A 110 21.91 5.52 -26.00
CA GLN A 110 22.74 5.43 -27.20
C GLN A 110 24.16 5.00 -26.80
N PRO A 111 24.69 3.91 -27.38
CA PRO A 111 26.09 3.55 -27.18
C PRO A 111 26.97 4.70 -27.64
N ALA A 112 28.05 4.97 -26.90
CA ALA A 112 29.05 5.95 -27.28
C ALA A 112 29.52 5.60 -28.70
N THR A 113 29.08 6.39 -29.68
CA THR A 113 29.45 6.14 -31.07
C THR A 113 30.94 6.40 -31.17
N SER A 114 31.71 5.35 -31.50
CA SER A 114 33.13 5.46 -31.82
C SER A 114 33.27 6.50 -32.93
N ARG A 115 33.76 7.69 -32.56
CA ARG A 115 34.20 8.69 -33.54
C ARG A 115 35.51 8.16 -34.12
N ALA A 116 35.44 7.65 -35.35
CA ALA A 116 36.60 7.55 -36.24
C ALA A 116 36.88 8.93 -36.86
#